data_AF-A0A821HZP1-F1
#
_entry.id   AF-A0A821HZP1-F1
#
_cell.length_a   1.000
_cell.length_b   1.000
_cell.length_c   1.000
_cell.angle_alpha   90.00
_cell.angle_beta   90.00
_cell.angle_gamma   90.00
#
_symmetry.space_group_name_H-M   'P 1'
#
loop_
_entity.id
_entity.type
_entity.pdbx_description
1 polymer ?
#
loop_
_entity_poly.entity_id
_entity_poly.type
_entity_poly.pdbx_seq_one_letter_code
_entity_poly.pdbx_strand_id
1 'polypeptide(L)'
;MKEVGKMSLIDLAGSERGKDTASGDRLQRMEDSEINKSLLALKECIRALGRSDGNHIPFLCMIAMISPTHSNVENTMNTLRYADRMKELRVGDNLNKDNQI
;
A
#
# COMPACT_ATOMS: atom_id res chain seq x y z
N MET A 1 -31.47 13.07 -5.01
CA MET A 1 -30.17 12.85 -5.69
C MET A 1 -29.94 11.36 -5.77
N LYS A 2 -29.38 10.84 -6.87
CA LYS A 2 -29.01 9.43 -7.00
C LYS A 2 -27.65 9.23 -6.34
N GLU A 3 -27.51 8.23 -5.48
CA GLU A 3 -26.22 7.85 -4.91
C GLU A 3 -25.39 7.14 -6.00
N VAL A 4 -24.16 7.59 -6.22
CA VAL A 4 -23.26 7.03 -7.24
C VAL A 4 -21.99 6.53 -6.54
N GLY A 5 -21.78 5.21 -6.56
CA GLY A 5 -20.53 4.62 -6.11
C GLY A 5 -19.42 4.81 -7.15
N LYS A 6 -18.20 5.08 -6.69
CA LYS A 6 -16.99 5.11 -7.54
C LYS A 6 -16.05 3.99 -7.12
N MET A 7 -15.72 3.10 -8.05
CA MET A 7 -14.68 2.09 -7.88
C MET A 7 -13.49 2.46 -8.76
N SER A 8 -12.27 2.32 -8.25
CA SER A 8 -11.03 2.51 -8.99
C SER A 8 -10.17 1.27 -8.86
N LEU A 9 -9.83 0.66 -9.99
CA LEU A 9 -8.92 -0.48 -10.08
C LEU A 9 -7.58 0.06 -10.57
N ILE A 10 -6.54 -0.14 -9.77
CA ILE A 10 -5.21 0.43 -10.01
C ILE A 10 -4.22 -0.73 -10.00
N ASP A 11 -3.45 -0.86 -11.06
CA ASP A 11 -2.30 -1.76 -11.14
C ASP A 11 -1.01 -0.98 -10.85
N LEU A 12 -0.09 -1.57 -10.09
CA LEU A 12 1.15 -0.94 -9.66
C LEU A 12 2.34 -1.68 -10.26
N ALA A 13 3.36 -0.92 -10.67
CA ALA A 13 4.63 -1.49 -11.11
C ALA A 13 5.38 -2.18 -9.96
N GLY A 14 6.42 -2.93 -10.32
CA GLY A 14 7.26 -3.68 -9.39
C GLY A 14 7.99 -2.81 -8.37
N SER A 15 8.41 -3.44 -7.26
CA SER A 15 9.12 -2.79 -6.15
C SER A 15 10.58 -3.25 -6.06
N GLU A 16 11.16 -3.62 -7.20
CA GLU A 16 12.54 -4.07 -7.32
C GLU A 16 13.49 -2.99 -6.79
N ARG A 17 14.52 -3.42 -6.06
CA ARG A 17 15.51 -2.47 -5.54
C ARG A 17 16.52 -2.16 -6.62
N GLY A 18 17.13 -0.97 -6.57
CA GLY A 18 18.22 -0.63 -7.49
C GLY A 18 19.42 -1.61 -7.43
N LYS A 19 19.59 -2.36 -6.34
CA LYS A 19 20.57 -3.47 -6.27
C LYS A 19 20.16 -4.66 -7.16
N ASP A 20 18.87 -4.92 -7.28
CA ASP A 20 18.31 -6.04 -8.05
C ASP A 20 18.38 -5.74 -9.56
N THR A 21 18.34 -4.45 -9.93
CA THR A 21 18.45 -3.97 -11.32
C THR A 21 19.80 -3.32 -11.65
N ALA A 22 20.84 -3.60 -10.86
CA ALA A 22 22.16 -3.01 -11.00
C ALA A 22 22.81 -3.26 -12.39
N SER A 23 22.47 -4.39 -13.01
CA SER A 23 22.91 -4.78 -14.36
C SER A 23 22.12 -4.13 -15.49
N GLY A 24 21.02 -3.43 -15.19
CA GLY A 24 20.23 -2.69 -16.17
C GLY A 24 20.99 -1.50 -16.74
N ASP A 25 20.57 -1.05 -17.92
CA ASP A 25 21.14 0.16 -18.52
C ASP A 25 20.80 1.41 -17.68
N ARG A 26 21.34 2.56 -18.08
CA ARG A 26 21.08 3.81 -17.34
C ARG A 26 19.61 4.21 -17.38
N LEU A 27 18.92 3.99 -18.49
CA LEU A 27 17.53 4.40 -18.66
C LEU A 27 16.60 3.57 -17.78
N GLN A 28 16.77 2.24 -17.80
CA GLN A 28 16.02 1.31 -16.97
C GLN A 28 16.21 1.60 -15.48
N ARG A 29 17.44 1.84 -15.03
CA ARG A 29 17.70 2.21 -13.63
C ARG A 29 17.05 3.53 -13.21
N MET A 30 16.91 4.49 -14.15
CA MET A 30 16.21 5.75 -13.89
C MET A 30 14.69 5.53 -13.80
N GLU A 31 14.14 4.68 -14.66
CA GLU A 31 12.72 4.29 -14.62
C GLU A 31 12.39 3.58 -13.29
N ASP A 32 13.18 2.57 -12.90
CA ASP A 32 13.03 1.85 -11.64
C ASP A 32 13.09 2.80 -10.42
N SER A 33 13.94 3.83 -10.50
CA SER A 33 14.07 4.84 -9.44
C SER A 33 12.79 5.67 -9.31
N GLU A 34 12.18 6.08 -10.42
CA GLU A 34 10.93 6.86 -10.38
C GLU A 34 9.73 5.99 -9.97
N ILE A 35 9.70 4.71 -10.36
CA ILE A 35 8.73 3.73 -9.85
C ILE A 35 8.84 3.64 -8.33
N ASN A 36 10.03 3.38 -7.80
CA ASN A 36 10.26 3.26 -6.36
C ASN A 36 9.92 4.53 -5.58
N LYS A 37 10.17 5.71 -6.17
CA LYS A 37 9.80 6.99 -5.59
C LYS A 37 8.28 7.14 -5.42
N SER A 38 7.51 6.76 -6.44
CA SER A 38 6.04 6.78 -6.36
C SER A 38 5.50 5.77 -5.35
N LEU A 39 6.07 4.56 -5.28
CA LEU A 39 5.69 3.52 -4.32
C LEU A 39 6.04 3.93 -2.88
N LEU A 40 7.18 4.61 -2.68
CA LEU A 40 7.54 5.17 -1.38
C LEU A 40 6.55 6.26 -0.96
N ALA A 41 6.18 7.17 -1.87
CA ALA A 41 5.16 8.18 -1.58
C ALA A 41 3.83 7.54 -1.17
N LEU A 42 3.38 6.49 -1.89
CA LEU A 42 2.17 5.73 -1.56
C LEU A 42 2.26 5.09 -0.16
N LYS A 43 3.43 4.53 0.18
CA LYS A 43 3.69 3.96 1.51
C LYS A 43 3.56 5.00 2.61
N GLU A 44 4.11 6.19 2.41
CA GLU A 44 4.04 7.29 3.36
C GLU A 44 2.61 7.85 3.49
N CYS A 45 1.85 7.93 2.40
CA CYS A 45 0.43 8.29 2.42
C CYS A 45 -0.39 7.34 3.30
N ILE A 46 -0.20 6.02 3.13
CA ILE A 46 -0.89 5.01 3.94
C ILE A 46 -0.47 5.07 5.40
N ARG A 47 0.81 5.29 5.68
CA ARG A 47 1.29 5.49 7.05
C ARG A 47 0.66 6.72 7.71
N ALA A 48 0.46 7.80 6.96
CA ALA A 48 -0.18 9.02 7.45
C ALA A 48 -1.69 8.82 7.71
N LEU A 49 -2.38 8.05 6.84
CA LEU A 49 -3.80 7.71 7.02
C LEU A 49 -4.04 6.99 8.35
N GLY A 50 -3.13 6.10 8.79
CA GLY A 50 -3.28 5.38 10.06
C GLY A 50 -3.13 6.23 11.32
N ARG A 51 -2.81 7.52 11.16
CA ARG A 51 -2.72 8.50 12.26
C ARG A 51 -3.82 9.55 12.20
N SER A 52 -4.76 9.42 11.26
CA SER A 52 -5.81 10.42 11.06
C SER A 52 -6.96 10.15 12.03
N ASP A 53 -7.06 10.97 13.07
CA ASP A 53 -8.10 10.87 14.10
C ASP A 53 -9.44 11.45 13.57
N GLY A 54 -10.34 10.57 13.12
CA GLY A 54 -11.75 10.91 12.92
C GLY A 54 -12.17 11.44 11.55
N ASN A 55 -11.29 11.44 10.55
CA ASN A 55 -11.67 11.75 9.17
C ASN A 55 -12.11 10.47 8.42
N HIS A 56 -13.07 10.60 7.48
CA HIS A 56 -13.51 9.46 6.67
C HIS A 56 -12.33 8.86 5.87
N ILE A 57 -11.95 7.63 6.20
CA ILE A 57 -10.94 6.86 5.46
C ILE A 57 -11.67 6.09 4.34
N PRO A 58 -11.27 6.25 3.07
CA PRO A 58 -11.91 5.52 1.99
C PRO A 58 -11.71 4.01 2.15
N PHE A 59 -12.74 3.23 1.81
CA PHE A 59 -12.61 1.77 1.74
C PHE A 59 -11.57 1.39 0.69
N LEU A 60 -10.52 0.69 1.14
CA LEU A 60 -9.41 0.28 0.29
C LEU A 60 -9.16 -1.22 0.46
N CYS A 61 -9.10 -1.91 -0.67
CA CYS A 61 -8.63 -3.29 -0.77
C CYS A 61 -7.25 -3.28 -1.42
N MET A 62 -6.27 -3.92 -0.77
CA MET A 62 -4.92 -4.10 -1.32
C MET A 62 -4.71 -5.57 -1.62
N ILE A 63 -4.21 -5.86 -2.83
CA ILE A 63 -3.78 -7.20 -3.24
C ILE A 63 -2.26 -7.20 -3.26
N ALA A 64 -1.63 -7.97 -2.37
CA ALA A 64 -0.18 -8.09 -2.28
C ALA A 64 0.31 -9.26 -3.15
N MET A 65 0.99 -8.95 -4.25
CA MET A 65 1.65 -9.95 -5.10
C MET A 65 3.06 -10.22 -4.55
N ILE A 66 3.32 -11.46 -4.13
CA ILE A 66 4.59 -11.88 -3.53
C ILE A 66 5.10 -13.16 -4.17
N SER A 67 6.43 -13.31 -4.20
CA SER A 67 7.05 -14.57 -4.63
C SER A 67 7.15 -15.55 -3.46
N PRO A 68 6.86 -16.85 -3.66
CA PRO A 68 7.05 -17.89 -2.65
C PRO A 68 8.51 -18.37 -2.55
N THR A 69 9.42 -17.90 -3.41
CA THR A 69 10.81 -18.35 -3.44
C THR A 69 11.65 -17.78 -2.29
N HIS A 70 12.54 -18.60 -1.72
CA HIS A 70 13.43 -18.17 -0.63
C HIS A 70 14.36 -17.03 -1.06
N SER A 71 14.80 -17.01 -2.32
CA SER A 71 15.63 -15.94 -2.90
C SER A 71 14.98 -14.55 -2.81
N ASN A 72 13.66 -14.49 -2.69
CA ASN A 72 12.89 -13.25 -2.69
C ASN A 72 12.28 -12.94 -1.31
N VAL A 73 12.68 -13.66 -0.25
CA VAL A 73 12.13 -13.49 1.11
C VAL A 73 12.19 -12.04 1.59
N GLU A 74 13.27 -11.32 1.29
CA GLU A 74 13.42 -9.92 1.69
C GLU A 74 12.36 -9.03 1.03
N ASN A 75 12.12 -9.21 -0.28
CA ASN A 75 11.11 -8.44 -1.03
C ASN A 75 9.71 -8.81 -0.56
N THR A 76 9.42 -10.11 -0.39
CA THR A 76 8.16 -10.61 0.17
C THR A 76 7.86 -10.02 1.54
N MET A 77 8.84 -9.99 2.45
CA MET A 77 8.65 -9.42 3.79
C MET A 77 8.43 -7.90 3.78
N ASN A 78 9.01 -7.17 2.82
CA ASN A 78 8.73 -5.74 2.69
C ASN A 78 7.28 -5.48 2.30
N THR A 79 6.76 -6.24 1.32
CA THR A 79 5.36 -6.15 0.89
C THR A 79 4.40 -6.55 1.99
N LEU A 80 4.67 -7.64 2.72
CA LEU A 80 3.82 -8.08 3.82
C LEU A 80 3.77 -7.06 4.97
N ARG A 81 4.90 -6.46 5.33
CA ARG A 81 4.93 -5.38 6.34
C ARG A 81 4.11 -4.18 5.91
N TYR A 82 4.07 -3.89 4.60
CA TYR A 82 3.26 -2.82 4.07
C TYR A 82 1.76 -3.16 4.13
N ALA A 83 1.38 -4.37 3.72
CA ALA A 83 0.01 -4.86 3.81
C ALA A 83 -0.50 -4.92 5.26
N ASP A 84 0.37 -5.22 6.22
CA ASP A 84 -0.01 -5.26 7.63
C ASP A 84 -0.41 -3.87 8.17
N ARG A 85 0.30 -2.81 7.74
CA ARG A 85 -0.08 -1.42 8.06
C ARG A 85 -1.44 -1.01 7.53
N MET A 86 -1.90 -1.62 6.42
CA MET A 86 -3.25 -1.35 5.90
C MET A 86 -4.35 -1.87 6.82
N LYS A 87 -4.08 -2.90 7.63
CA LYS A 87 -5.06 -3.39 8.60
C LYS A 87 -5.30 -2.39 9.73
N GLU A 88 -4.24 -1.67 10.13
CA GLU A 88 -4.31 -0.62 11.17
C GLU A 88 -5.27 0.51 10.75
N LEU A 89 -5.51 0.72 9.44
CA LEU A 89 -6.45 1.73 8.92
C LEU A 89 -7.92 1.39 9.17
N ARG A 90 -8.27 0.13 9.43
CA ARG A 90 -9.68 -0.31 9.54
C ARG A 90 -10.25 -0.20 10.96
N VAL A 91 -9.46 0.22 11.95
CA VAL A 91 -9.91 0.33 13.35
C VAL A 91 -10.59 1.68 13.58
N GLY A 92 -11.73 1.83 12.93
CA GLY A 92 -12.76 2.84 13.18
C GLY A 92 -14.13 2.18 13.27
N ASP A 93 -14.17 0.94 13.75
CA ASP A 93 -15.41 0.31 14.17
C ASP A 93 -15.92 1.09 15.38
N ASN A 94 -16.89 1.98 15.15
CA ASN A 94 -17.82 2.50 16.15
C ASN A 94 -18.70 1.34 16.68
N LEU A 95 -18.07 0.28 17.18
CA LEU A 95 -18.73 -0.71 17.99
C LEU A 95 -18.82 -0.11 19.40
N ASN A 96 -20.04 0.24 19.79
CA ASN A 96 -20.51 0.45 21.17
C ASN A 96 -20.66 1.91 21.67
N LYS A 97 -21.67 2.67 21.16
CA LYS A 97 -22.24 3.83 21.88
C LYS A 97 -23.78 3.90 21.95
N ASP A 98 -24.51 2.89 21.48
CA ASP A 98 -25.99 2.91 21.48
C ASP A 98 -26.64 2.07 22.60
N ASN A 99 -25.97 1.86 23.74
CA ASN A 99 -26.58 1.10 24.84
C ASN A 99 -26.36 1.72 26.23
N GLN A 100 -26.71 3.00 26.37
CA GLN A 100 -27.05 3.60 27.66
C GLN A 100 -28.41 4.31 27.51
N ILE A 101 -29.48 3.55 27.77
CA ILE A 101 -30.81 4.06 28.14
C ILE A 101 -30.83 4.14 29.66
#